data_AF-A0A7S2YPS2-F1
#
_entry.id   AF-A0A7S2YPS2-F1
#
_cell.length_a   1.000
_cell.length_b   1.000
_cell.length_c   1.000
_cell.angle_alpha   90.00
_cell.angle_beta   90.00
_cell.angle_gamma   90.00
#
_symmetry.space_group_name_H-M   'P 1'
#
loop_
_entity.id
_entity.type
_entity.pdbx_description
1 polymer ?
#
loop_
_entity_poly.entity_id
_entity_poly.type
_entity_poly.pdbx_seq_one_letter_code
_entity_poly.pdbx_strand_id
1 'polypeptide(L)'
;KQSSAADPNCEWVTFKEVQDCWKTAQAHESKMYNDDGLASETNKLLTSDDYKDGVWEPFWELVHQHRNKRWSAKDPGIVVLDCFAGVGTLIVALKRLGIRIQCVIHCEHDKVATHTFQFNHDCQYNPELVNDGIRYV
;
A
#
# COMPACT_ATOMS: atom_id res chain seq x y z
N LYS A 1 32.05 -3.70 30.89
CA LYS A 1 31.13 -2.74 30.23
C LYS A 1 31.79 -2.30 28.94
N GLN A 2 31.51 -2.97 27.83
CA GLN A 2 31.98 -2.56 26.51
C GLN A 2 30.99 -1.53 25.97
N SER A 3 31.43 -0.29 25.74
CA SER A 3 30.66 0.67 24.96
C SER A 3 30.79 0.29 23.50
N SER A 4 29.70 -0.09 22.84
CA SER A 4 29.66 -0.20 21.40
C SER A 4 29.86 1.20 20.83
N ALA A 5 31.04 1.47 20.26
CA ALA A 5 31.23 2.63 19.43
C ALA A 5 30.21 2.55 18.28
N ALA A 6 29.39 3.58 18.13
CA ALA A 6 28.46 3.68 17.02
C ALA A 6 29.26 3.62 15.71
N ASP A 7 28.80 2.78 14.78
CA ASP A 7 29.38 2.65 13.45
C ASP A 7 29.36 4.03 12.76
N PRO A 8 30.52 4.58 12.35
CA PRO A 8 30.58 5.88 11.67
C PRO A 8 29.88 5.90 10.30
N ASN A 9 29.45 4.74 9.78
CA ASN A 9 28.65 4.62 8.56
C ASN A 9 27.13 4.58 8.80
N CYS A 10 26.66 4.70 10.04
CA CYS A 10 25.25 5.00 10.30
C CYS A 10 25.01 6.50 10.10
N GLU A 11 24.87 6.92 8.83
CA GLU A 11 24.32 8.24 8.53
C GLU A 11 22.88 8.29 9.05
N TRP A 12 22.69 9.01 10.15
CA TRP A 12 21.37 9.29 10.69
C TRP A 12 20.63 10.17 9.69
N VAL A 13 19.53 9.63 9.13
CA VAL A 13 18.61 10.40 8.30
C VAL A 13 18.21 11.66 9.08
N THR A 14 18.45 12.82 8.49
CA THR A 14 18.16 14.10 9.13
C THR A 14 16.65 14.31 9.20
N PHE A 15 16.19 15.08 10.19
CA PHE A 15 14.77 15.44 10.31
C PHE A 15 14.22 16.07 9.03
N LYS A 16 15.05 16.86 8.33
CA LYS A 16 14.70 17.46 7.05
C LYS A 16 14.46 16.42 5.96
N GLU A 17 15.34 15.43 5.84
CA GLU A 17 15.18 14.33 4.88
C GLU A 17 13.93 13.50 5.18
N VAL A 18 13.64 13.23 6.45
CA VAL A 18 12.38 12.59 6.87
C VAL A 18 11.17 13.44 6.45
N GLN A 19 11.23 14.76 6.65
CA GLN A 19 10.14 15.67 6.31
C GLN A 19 9.93 15.80 4.80
N ASP A 20 11.01 15.81 4.03
CA ASP A 20 10.97 15.89 2.57
C ASP A 20 10.45 14.56 2.00
N CYS A 21 10.93 13.41 2.48
CA CYS A 21 10.37 12.10 2.15
C CYS A 21 8.89 11.99 2.52
N TRP A 22 8.46 12.51 3.66
CA TRP A 22 7.05 12.51 4.07
C TRP A 22 6.18 13.37 3.15
N LYS A 23 6.63 14.58 2.78
CA LYS A 23 5.90 15.45 1.83
C LYS A 23 5.80 14.80 0.45
N THR A 24 6.87 14.17 -0.03
CA THR A 24 6.86 13.43 -1.29
C THR A 24 5.91 12.24 -1.22
N ALA A 25 5.97 11.44 -0.16
CA ALA A 25 5.07 10.31 0.05
C ALA A 25 3.60 10.76 0.13
N GLN A 26 3.31 11.83 0.87
CA GLN A 26 1.97 12.41 0.98
C GLN A 26 1.47 12.95 -0.38
N ALA A 27 2.33 13.62 -1.15
CA ALA A 27 1.97 14.09 -2.49
C ALA A 27 1.68 12.93 -3.45
N HIS A 28 2.36 11.80 -3.28
CA HIS A 28 2.15 10.59 -4.08
C HIS A 28 0.87 9.84 -3.66
N GLU A 29 0.57 9.79 -2.35
CA GLU A 29 -0.65 9.17 -1.80
C GLU A 29 -1.92 10.02 -2.01
N SER A 30 -1.81 11.35 -2.05
CA SER A 30 -2.94 12.28 -2.17
C SER A 30 -3.65 12.22 -3.53
N LYS A 31 -3.04 11.58 -4.53
CA LYS A 31 -3.73 11.23 -5.77
C LYS A 31 -4.34 9.86 -5.54
N MET A 32 -5.67 9.78 -5.65
CA MET A 32 -6.46 8.53 -5.60
C MET A 32 -5.90 7.37 -6.47
N TYR A 33 -4.99 7.70 -7.38
CA TYR A 33 -4.22 6.78 -8.20
C TYR A 33 -2.73 7.10 -7.97
N ASN A 34 -1.96 6.18 -7.38
CA ASN A 34 -0.50 6.24 -7.55
C ASN A 34 -0.28 6.10 -9.05
N ASP A 35 0.11 7.20 -9.70
CA ASP A 35 0.51 7.16 -11.09
C ASP A 35 1.93 6.60 -11.12
N ASP A 36 2.03 5.27 -11.15
CA ASP A 36 3.30 4.54 -11.16
C ASP A 36 4.16 4.90 -12.39
N GLY A 37 3.57 5.56 -13.40
CA GLY A 37 4.27 6.11 -14.57
C GLY A 37 5.06 7.40 -14.31
N LEU A 38 4.90 8.03 -13.14
CA LEU A 38 5.64 9.24 -12.71
C LEU A 38 6.74 8.91 -11.69
N ALA A 39 7.28 7.69 -11.72
CA ALA A 39 8.39 7.31 -10.87
C ALA A 39 9.58 8.27 -11.05
N SER A 40 10.13 8.78 -9.94
CA SER A 40 11.39 9.54 -9.97
C SER A 40 12.49 8.72 -10.64
N GLU A 41 13.31 9.34 -11.50
CA GLU A 41 14.45 8.69 -12.16
C GLU A 41 15.44 8.05 -11.15
N THR A 42 15.44 8.54 -9.91
CA THR A 42 16.25 7.99 -8.80
C THR A 42 15.72 6.68 -8.24
N ASN A 43 14.50 6.27 -8.56
CA ASN A 43 13.90 5.03 -8.09
C ASN A 43 14.35 3.86 -8.97
N LYS A 44 15.51 3.28 -8.62
CA LYS A 44 16.14 2.16 -9.34
C LYS A 44 15.22 0.95 -9.56
N LEU A 45 14.21 0.76 -8.71
CA LEU A 45 13.26 -0.33 -8.87
C LEU A 45 12.30 -0.05 -10.03
N LEU A 46 11.70 1.14 -10.06
CA LEU A 46 10.70 1.51 -11.07
C LEU A 46 11.32 1.85 -12.44
N THR A 47 12.63 2.10 -12.49
CA THR A 47 13.38 2.31 -13.74
C THR A 47 14.11 1.06 -14.24
N SER A 48 14.00 -0.07 -13.55
CA SER A 48 14.59 -1.34 -13.98
C SER A 48 13.68 -2.03 -15.01
N ASP A 49 14.24 -2.38 -16.16
CA ASP A 49 13.53 -3.14 -17.21
C ASP A 49 13.00 -4.49 -16.67
N ASP A 50 13.79 -5.21 -15.87
CA ASP A 50 13.37 -6.48 -15.25
C ASP A 50 12.14 -6.33 -14.34
N TYR A 51 12.08 -5.25 -13.56
CA TYR A 51 10.91 -4.97 -12.71
C TYR A 51 9.71 -4.55 -13.55
N LYS A 52 9.94 -3.73 -14.58
CA LYS A 52 8.89 -3.24 -15.46
C LYS A 52 8.23 -4.41 -16.18
N ASP A 53 9.01 -5.25 -16.85
CA ASP A 53 8.53 -6.34 -17.68
C ASP A 53 8.05 -7.54 -16.83
N GLY A 54 8.72 -7.79 -15.70
CA GLY A 54 8.43 -8.95 -14.84
C GLY A 54 7.31 -8.75 -13.83
N VAL A 55 7.02 -7.50 -13.44
CA VAL A 55 6.05 -7.21 -12.36
C VAL A 55 5.02 -6.16 -12.79
N TRP A 56 5.47 -5.01 -13.28
CA TRP A 56 4.59 -3.87 -13.53
C TRP A 56 3.65 -4.11 -14.71
N GLU A 57 4.15 -4.48 -15.89
CA GLU A 57 3.32 -4.74 -17.07
C GLU A 57 2.30 -5.87 -16.81
N PRO A 58 2.69 -7.05 -16.29
CA PRO A 58 1.72 -8.12 -15.99
C PRO A 58 0.65 -7.71 -14.97
N PHE A 59 1.02 -6.92 -13.95
CA PHE A 59 0.06 -6.40 -12.98
C PHE A 59 -0.97 -5.49 -13.65
N TRP A 60 -0.52 -4.55 -14.49
CA TRP A 60 -1.42 -3.63 -15.18
C TRP A 60 -2.28 -4.33 -16.23
N GLU A 61 -1.76 -5.34 -16.92
CA GLU A 61 -2.56 -6.19 -17.80
C GLU A 61 -3.71 -6.86 -17.03
N LEU A 62 -3.44 -7.44 -15.87
CA LEU A 62 -4.47 -8.03 -15.01
C LEU A 62 -5.49 -7.00 -14.51
N VAL A 63 -5.03 -5.81 -14.09
CA VAL A 63 -5.91 -4.70 -13.72
C VAL A 63 -6.85 -4.35 -14.88
N HIS A 64 -6.31 -4.21 -16.09
CA HIS A 64 -7.09 -3.88 -17.28
C HIS A 64 -8.10 -4.98 -17.64
N GLN A 65 -7.69 -6.25 -17.57
CA GLN A 65 -8.60 -7.39 -17.77
C GLN A 65 -9.74 -7.40 -16.76
N HIS A 66 -9.48 -7.03 -15.51
CA HIS A 66 -10.46 -7.08 -14.43
C HIS A 66 -11.29 -5.81 -14.27
N ARG A 67 -10.87 -4.67 -14.85
CA ARG A 67 -11.53 -3.36 -14.70
C ARG A 67 -13.02 -3.37 -15.05
N ASN A 68 -13.44 -4.22 -15.97
CA ASN A 68 -14.83 -4.35 -16.43
C ASN A 68 -15.57 -5.55 -15.82
N LYS A 69 -14.91 -6.33 -14.95
CA LYS A 69 -15.49 -7.53 -14.35
C LYS A 69 -16.51 -7.11 -13.29
N ARG A 70 -17.79 -7.26 -13.61
CA ARG A 70 -18.89 -7.03 -12.66
C ARG A 70 -19.09 -8.30 -11.84
N TRP A 71 -18.70 -8.24 -10.57
CA TRP A 71 -19.01 -9.30 -9.62
C TRP A 71 -20.50 -9.31 -9.32
N SER A 72 -21.11 -10.49 -9.42
CA SER A 72 -22.48 -10.68 -8.97
C SER A 72 -22.52 -10.68 -7.45
N ALA A 73 -23.65 -10.29 -6.85
CA ALA A 73 -23.81 -10.36 -5.39
C ALA A 73 -23.59 -11.78 -4.83
N LYS A 74 -23.79 -12.81 -5.67
CA LYS A 74 -23.63 -14.24 -5.32
C LYS A 74 -22.19 -14.73 -5.37
N ASP A 75 -21.28 -13.97 -5.98
CA ASP A 75 -19.88 -14.40 -6.12
C ASP A 75 -19.19 -14.27 -4.76
N PRO A 76 -18.68 -15.36 -4.17
CA PRO A 76 -18.04 -15.30 -2.86
C PRO A 76 -16.78 -14.42 -2.95
N GLY A 77 -16.66 -13.46 -2.04
CA GLY A 77 -15.44 -12.66 -1.91
C GLY A 77 -14.37 -13.42 -1.14
N ILE A 78 -13.10 -13.02 -1.30
CA ILE A 78 -11.99 -13.62 -0.56
C ILE A 78 -11.93 -13.10 0.87
N VAL A 79 -11.38 -13.92 1.76
CA VAL A 79 -10.97 -13.52 3.11
C VAL A 79 -9.46 -13.41 3.12
N VAL A 80 -8.94 -12.26 3.55
CA VAL A 80 -7.51 -11.95 3.58
C VAL A 80 -7.04 -11.93 5.02
N LEU A 81 -6.02 -12.71 5.33
CA LEU A 81 -5.22 -12.58 6.54
C LEU A 81 -3.90 -11.92 6.14
N ASP A 82 -3.67 -10.70 6.63
CA ASP A 82 -2.48 -9.92 6.31
C ASP A 82 -1.63 -9.74 7.58
N CYS A 83 -0.52 -10.48 7.63
CA CYS A 83 0.40 -10.49 8.76
C CYS A 83 1.57 -9.51 8.50
N PHE A 84 1.88 -8.65 9.47
CA PHE A 84 2.83 -7.54 9.29
C PHE A 84 2.38 -6.61 8.15
N ALA A 85 1.08 -6.32 8.14
CA ALA A 85 0.38 -5.67 7.04
C ALA A 85 0.82 -4.21 6.82
N GLY A 86 1.50 -3.60 7.78
CA GLY A 86 1.84 -2.18 7.76
C GLY A 86 0.60 -1.34 7.51
N VAL A 87 0.70 -0.44 6.52
CA VAL A 87 -0.38 0.48 6.14
C VAL A 87 -1.42 -0.13 5.19
N GLY A 88 -1.30 -1.41 4.79
CA GLY A 88 -2.30 -2.09 3.96
C GLY A 88 -2.04 -2.13 2.46
N THR A 89 -0.77 -2.14 2.03
CA THR A 89 -0.41 -2.17 0.60
C THR A 89 -1.05 -3.33 -0.16
N LEU A 90 -1.18 -4.50 0.46
CA LEU A 90 -1.87 -5.65 -0.13
C LEU A 90 -3.33 -5.32 -0.46
N ILE A 91 -4.05 -4.65 0.44
CA ILE A 91 -5.46 -4.29 0.23
C ILE A 91 -5.62 -3.32 -0.93
N VAL A 92 -4.70 -2.36 -1.06
CA VAL A 92 -4.66 -1.46 -2.21
C VAL A 92 -4.47 -2.25 -3.51
N ALA A 93 -3.53 -3.19 -3.55
CA ALA A 93 -3.27 -4.01 -4.72
C ALA A 93 -4.48 -4.88 -5.11
N LEU A 94 -5.11 -5.55 -4.13
CA LEU A 94 -6.29 -6.38 -4.36
C LEU A 94 -7.48 -5.57 -4.87
N LYS A 95 -7.71 -4.37 -4.32
CA LYS A 95 -8.73 -3.43 -4.79
C LYS A 95 -8.45 -2.98 -6.22
N ARG A 96 -7.20 -2.68 -6.58
CA ARG A 96 -6.79 -2.31 -7.95
C ARG A 96 -7.00 -3.45 -8.94
N LEU A 97 -6.69 -4.69 -8.54
CA LEU A 97 -6.96 -5.89 -9.34
C LEU A 97 -8.46 -6.21 -9.46
N GLY A 98 -9.34 -5.41 -8.86
CA GLY A 98 -10.77 -5.62 -8.86
C GLY A 98 -11.18 -6.94 -8.20
N ILE A 99 -10.37 -7.47 -7.28
CA ILE A 99 -10.70 -8.71 -6.58
C ILE A 99 -11.74 -8.39 -5.50
N ARG A 100 -12.85 -9.12 -5.48
CA ARG A 100 -13.89 -8.94 -4.46
C ARG A 100 -13.37 -9.46 -3.12
N ILE A 101 -13.16 -8.56 -2.17
CA ILE A 101 -12.77 -8.88 -0.80
C ILE A 101 -14.03 -8.88 0.07
N GLN A 102 -14.20 -9.91 0.90
CA GLN A 102 -15.28 -9.98 1.87
C GLN A 102 -14.82 -9.52 3.25
N CYS A 103 -13.60 -9.90 3.64
CA CYS A 103 -13.07 -9.60 4.96
C CYS A 103 -11.55 -9.49 4.92
N VAL A 104 -11.02 -8.57 5.71
CA VAL A 104 -9.60 -8.39 5.95
C VAL A 104 -9.36 -8.54 7.45
N ILE A 105 -8.47 -9.46 7.82
CA ILE A 105 -7.94 -9.63 9.16
C ILE A 105 -6.56 -8.98 9.15
N HIS A 106 -6.45 -7.81 9.76
CA HIS A 106 -5.24 -7.00 9.78
C HIS A 106 -4.43 -7.31 11.04
N CYS A 107 -3.20 -7.76 10.86
CA CYS A 107 -2.30 -8.08 11.96
C CYS A 107 -1.06 -7.18 11.88
N GLU A 108 -1.08 -6.07 12.62
CA GLU A 108 0.02 -5.12 12.74
C GLU A 108 0.21 -4.67 14.19
N HIS A 109 1.46 -4.48 14.59
CA HIS A 109 1.86 -4.03 15.93
C HIS A 109 2.22 -2.54 15.98
N ASP A 110 2.68 -1.97 14.86
CA ASP A 110 3.00 -0.55 14.77
C ASP A 110 1.70 0.27 14.78
N LYS A 111 1.53 1.08 15.83
CA LYS A 111 0.31 1.87 16.04
C LYS A 111 0.09 2.94 14.96
N VAL A 112 1.16 3.49 14.41
CA VAL A 112 1.07 4.48 13.32
C VAL A 112 0.58 3.77 12.06
N ALA A 113 1.16 2.61 11.75
CA ALA A 113 0.74 1.80 10.62
C ALA A 113 -0.73 1.33 10.75
N THR A 114 -1.14 0.86 11.94
CA THR A 114 -2.54 0.51 12.23
C THR A 114 -3.48 1.71 12.05
N HIS A 115 -3.11 2.89 12.57
CA HIS A 115 -3.93 4.09 12.41
C HIS A 115 -4.07 4.48 10.94
N THR A 116 -2.97 4.50 10.19
CA THR A 116 -2.98 4.80 8.75
C THR A 116 -3.83 3.79 7.97
N PHE A 117 -3.70 2.50 8.28
CA PHE A 117 -4.54 1.45 7.68
C PHE A 117 -6.03 1.72 7.93
N GLN A 118 -6.42 1.92 9.18
CA GLN A 118 -7.82 2.15 9.56
C GLN A 118 -8.37 3.43 8.93
N PHE A 119 -7.58 4.51 8.96
CA PHE A 119 -7.96 5.80 8.38
C PHE A 119 -8.20 5.73 6.87
N ASN A 120 -7.46 4.89 6.14
CA ASN A 120 -7.52 4.79 4.68
C ASN A 120 -8.45 3.66 4.17
N HIS A 121 -8.80 2.69 5.00
CA HIS A 121 -9.52 1.49 4.56
C HIS A 121 -10.79 1.19 5.35
N ASP A 122 -10.84 1.50 6.64
CA ASP A 122 -11.97 1.13 7.49
C ASP A 122 -12.97 2.28 7.60
N CYS A 123 -14.12 2.15 6.93
CA CYS A 123 -15.19 3.15 6.97
C CYS A 123 -15.87 3.28 8.35
N GLN A 124 -15.68 2.31 9.26
CA GLN A 124 -16.14 2.44 10.65
C GLN A 124 -15.22 3.36 11.46
N TYR A 125 -13.94 3.42 11.10
CA TYR A 125 -12.94 4.28 11.71
C TYR A 125 -12.92 5.68 11.09
N ASN A 126 -12.98 5.77 9.76
CA ASN A 126 -13.07 7.02 9.01
C ASN A 126 -14.40 7.09 8.23
N PRO A 127 -15.43 7.77 8.76
CA PRO A 127 -16.74 7.89 8.12
C PRO A 127 -16.75 8.67 6.79
N GLU A 128 -15.65 9.36 6.44
CA GLU A 128 -15.52 10.04 5.14
C GLU A 128 -15.28 9.05 3.99
N LEU A 129 -14.89 7.80 4.31
CA LEU A 129 -14.71 6.75 3.32
C LEU A 129 -16.04 6.19 2.83
N VAL A 130 -16.10 5.88 1.53
CA VAL A 130 -17.20 5.11 0.95
C VAL A 130 -17.15 3.68 1.49
N ASN A 131 -18.27 3.20 2.04
CA ASN A 131 -18.39 1.81 2.48
C ASN A 131 -18.24 0.86 1.28
N ASP A 132 -17.15 0.10 1.28
CA ASP A 132 -16.79 -0.85 0.24
C ASP A 132 -17.36 -2.27 0.48
N GLY A 133 -18.15 -2.44 1.54
CA GLY A 133 -18.75 -3.71 1.94
C GLY A 133 -17.75 -4.72 2.52
N ILE A 134 -16.51 -4.29 2.78
CA ILE A 134 -15.46 -5.13 3.37
C ILE A 134 -15.57 -5.06 4.89
N ARG A 135 -15.48 -6.22 5.55
CA ARG A 135 -15.35 -6.29 7.01
C ARG A 135 -13.87 -6.26 7.40
N TYR A 136 -13.45 -5.20 8.09
CA TYR A 136 -12.12 -5.08 8.68
C TYR A 136 -12.14 -5.63 10.11
N VAL A 137 -11.13 -6.44 10.45
CA VAL A 137 -10.95 -7.10 11.75
C VAL A 137 -9.54 -6.87 12.24
#